data_AF-A0A7C0V2S4-F1
#
_entry.id   AF-A0A7C0V2S4-F1
#
_cell.length_a   1.000
_cell.length_b   1.000
_cell.length_c   1.000
_cell.angle_alpha   90.00
_cell.angle_beta   90.00
_cell.angle_gamma   90.00
#
_symmetry.space_group_name_H-M   'P 1'
#
loop_
_entity.id
_entity.type
_entity.pdbx_description
1 polymer ?
#
loop_
_entity_poly.entity_id
_entity_poly.type
_entity_poly.pdbx_seq_one_letter_code
_entity_poly.pdbx_strand_id
1 'polypeptide(L)'
;MRTAFDETLRAISIILSLLNSESRRWTALYMEAMAEGVSPSAFRNILRWLLRHGYVERPKRGVYRATERGRKLLEALPWRKRCRQTRLDEYIES
;
A
#
# COMPACT_ATOMS: atom_id res chain seq x y z
N MET A 1 17.34 9.96 14.69
CA MET A 1 16.11 9.40 15.30
C MET A 1 14.83 9.81 14.56
N ARG A 2 14.67 11.06 14.09
CA ARG A 2 13.52 11.46 13.24
C ARG A 2 13.43 10.72 11.90
N THR A 3 14.58 10.47 11.26
CA THR A 3 14.67 9.86 9.91
C THR A 3 14.04 8.46 9.80
N ALA A 4 14.33 7.56 10.74
CA ALA A 4 13.83 6.18 10.68
C ALA A 4 12.31 6.08 10.87
N PHE A 5 11.74 6.97 11.69
CA PHE A 5 10.29 7.05 11.88
C PHE A 5 9.60 7.57 10.61
N ASP A 6 10.14 8.64 10.03
CA ASP A 6 9.64 9.21 8.77
C ASP A 6 9.74 8.21 7.60
N GLU A 7 10.83 7.45 7.51
CA GLU A 7 10.99 6.38 6.52
C GLU A 7 9.94 5.28 6.69
N THR A 8 9.62 4.91 7.93
CA THR A 8 8.59 3.91 8.24
C THR A 8 7.22 4.42 7.83
N LEU A 9 6.85 5.65 8.21
CA LEU A 9 5.58 6.25 7.82
C LEU A 9 5.45 6.45 6.31
N ARG A 10 6.54 6.81 5.64
CA ARG A 10 6.60 6.92 4.18
C ARG A 10 6.33 5.57 3.53
N ALA A 11 6.98 4.50 3.98
CA ALA A 11 6.78 3.17 3.44
C ALA A 11 5.36 2.61 3.74
N ILE A 12 4.79 2.92 4.91
CA ILE A 12 3.38 2.62 5.22
C ILE A 12 2.46 3.32 4.20
N SER A 13 2.68 4.63 3.98
CA SER A 13 1.88 5.40 3.02
C SER A 13 1.93 4.79 1.62
N ILE A 14 3.13 4.47 1.12
CA ILE A 14 3.33 3.84 -0.19
C ILE A 14 2.56 2.51 -0.29
N ILE A 15 2.75 1.60 0.67
CA ILE A 15 2.11 0.28 0.63
C ILE A 15 0.59 0.39 0.69
N LEU A 16 0.04 1.26 1.54
CA LEU A 16 -1.40 1.46 1.65
C LEU A 16 -1.97 2.13 0.39
N SER A 17 -1.27 3.10 -0.19
CA SER A 17 -1.65 3.72 -1.47
C SER A 17 -1.79 2.67 -2.58
N LEU A 18 -0.80 1.77 -2.73
CA LEU A 18 -0.84 0.69 -3.73
C LEU A 18 -2.00 -0.31 -3.51
N LEU A 19 -2.51 -0.41 -2.28
CA LEU A 19 -3.58 -1.33 -1.89
C LEU A 19 -4.96 -0.66 -1.76
N ASN A 20 -5.05 0.66 -1.98
CA ASN A 20 -6.27 1.41 -1.74
C ASN A 20 -7.34 1.16 -2.82
N SER A 21 -6.92 1.06 -4.08
CA SER A 21 -7.81 0.89 -5.24
C SER A 21 -8.29 -0.54 -5.41
N GLU A 22 -7.39 -1.52 -5.31
CA GLU A 22 -7.69 -2.91 -5.64
C GLU A 22 -6.84 -3.92 -4.86
N SER A 23 -7.22 -5.19 -4.98
CA SER A 23 -6.45 -6.28 -4.39
C SER A 23 -5.23 -6.58 -5.25
N ARG A 24 -4.03 -6.62 -4.66
CA ARG A 24 -2.76 -6.83 -5.37
C ARG A 24 -2.10 -8.14 -4.97
N ARG A 25 -1.45 -8.81 -5.93
CA ARG A 25 -0.60 -9.99 -5.67
C ARG A 25 0.71 -9.57 -4.99
N TRP A 26 1.28 -10.46 -4.16
CA TRP A 26 2.55 -10.24 -3.45
C TRP A 26 3.64 -9.68 -4.36
N THR A 27 3.91 -10.35 -5.48
CA THR A 27 5.02 -10.00 -6.37
C THR A 27 4.82 -8.62 -7.00
N ALA A 28 3.60 -8.32 -7.47
CA ALA A 28 3.29 -7.02 -8.06
C ALA A 28 3.45 -5.89 -7.01
N LEU A 29 2.83 -6.08 -5.84
CA LEU A 29 2.91 -5.14 -4.73
C LEU A 29 4.37 -4.91 -4.27
N TYR A 30 5.17 -5.98 -4.20
CA TYR A 30 6.58 -5.92 -3.83
C TYR A 30 7.42 -5.12 -4.84
N MET A 31 7.27 -5.42 -6.13
CA MET A 31 8.01 -4.73 -7.19
C MET A 31 7.65 -3.25 -7.26
N GLU A 32 6.36 -2.91 -7.19
CA GLU A 32 5.89 -1.53 -7.21
C GLU A 32 6.35 -0.75 -5.97
N ALA A 33 6.32 -1.35 -4.78
CA ALA A 33 6.81 -0.70 -3.56
C ALA A 33 8.32 -0.43 -3.63
N MET A 34 9.11 -1.35 -4.17
CA MET A 34 10.55 -1.14 -4.38
C MET A 34 10.83 -0.04 -5.40
N ALA A 35 10.06 0.03 -6.50
CA ALA A 35 10.18 1.10 -7.49
C ALA A 35 9.90 2.48 -6.88
N GLU A 36 9.07 2.54 -5.84
CA GLU A 36 8.77 3.74 -5.06
C GLU A 36 9.78 4.03 -3.93
N GLY A 37 10.86 3.23 -3.84
CA GLY A 37 11.97 3.42 -2.91
C GLY A 37 11.82 2.71 -1.56
N VAL A 38 10.88 1.77 -1.41
CA VAL A 38 10.77 0.96 -0.20
C VAL A 38 11.79 -0.17 -0.23
N SER A 39 12.61 -0.29 0.81
CA SER A 39 13.60 -1.37 0.90
C SER A 39 12.94 -2.76 1.09
N PRO A 40 13.58 -3.86 0.64
CA PRO A 40 13.05 -5.22 0.78
C PRO A 40 12.73 -5.65 2.22
N SER A 41 13.52 -5.17 3.19
CA SER A 41 13.31 -5.44 4.61
C SER A 41 12.15 -4.61 5.16
N ALA A 42 12.09 -3.31 4.84
CA ALA A 42 11.00 -2.44 5.24
C ALA A 42 9.66 -2.94 4.71
N PHE A 43 9.59 -3.33 3.44
CA PHE A 43 8.37 -3.88 2.84
C PHE A 43 7.83 -5.08 3.61
N ARG A 44 8.68 -6.09 3.84
CA ARG A 44 8.27 -7.33 4.53
C ARG A 44 7.83 -7.05 5.96
N ASN A 45 8.54 -6.18 6.67
CA ASN A 45 8.24 -5.85 8.05
C ASN A 45 6.93 -5.04 8.16
N ILE A 46 6.77 -4.02 7.33
CA ILE A 46 5.59 -3.16 7.33
C ILE A 46 4.36 -3.93 6.88
N LEU A 47 4.42 -4.70 5.79
CA LEU A 47 3.28 -5.46 5.34
C LEU A 47 2.84 -6.51 6.38
N ARG A 48 3.80 -7.16 7.06
CA ARG A 48 3.49 -8.05 8.20
C ARG A 48 2.81 -7.29 9.34
N TRP A 49 3.29 -6.09 9.66
CA TRP A 49 2.70 -5.24 10.70
C TRP A 49 1.28 -4.81 10.33
N LEU A 50 1.06 -4.35 9.09
CA LEU A 50 -0.26 -3.95 8.58
C LEU A 50 -1.27 -5.10 8.62
N LEU A 51 -0.85 -6.32 8.27
CA LEU A 51 -1.67 -7.53 8.39
C LEU A 51 -2.01 -7.85 9.84
N ARG A 52 -1.00 -7.82 10.73
CA ARG A 52 -1.18 -8.14 12.15
C ARG A 52 -2.15 -7.18 12.85
N HIS A 53 -2.17 -5.92 12.44
CA HIS A 53 -3.01 -4.89 13.03
C HIS A 53 -4.31 -4.61 12.25
N GLY A 54 -4.59 -5.38 11.19
CA GLY A 54 -5.84 -5.32 10.44
C GLY A 54 -6.00 -4.07 9.54
N TYR A 55 -4.91 -3.40 9.19
CA TYR A 55 -4.91 -2.32 8.19
C TYR A 55 -4.91 -2.87 6.77
N VAL A 56 -4.34 -4.06 6.58
CA VAL A 56 -4.37 -4.83 5.34
C VAL A 56 -4.98 -6.19 5.64
N GLU A 57 -5.76 -6.70 4.70
CA GLU A 57 -6.30 -8.05 4.74
C GLU A 57 -5.71 -8.90 3.61
N ARG A 58 -5.80 -10.22 3.76
CA ARG A 58 -5.31 -11.20 2.80
C ARG A 58 -6.47 -12.09 2.32
N PRO A 59 -7.31 -11.63 1.38
CA PRO A 59 -8.52 -12.34 0.95
C PRO A 59 -8.24 -13.72 0.35
N LYS A 60 -7.09 -13.88 -0.32
CA LYS A 60 -6.60 -15.16 -0.85
C LYS A 60 -5.10 -15.27 -0.60
N ARG A 61 -4.55 -16.48 -0.61
CA ARG A 61 -3.11 -16.70 -0.47
C ARG A 61 -2.35 -15.84 -1.48
N GLY A 62 -1.47 -14.96 -0.99
CA GLY A 62 -0.64 -14.08 -1.82
C GLY A 62 -1.36 -12.88 -2.44
N VAL A 63 -2.61 -12.60 -2.07
CA VAL A 63 -3.38 -11.43 -2.52
C VAL A 63 -3.70 -10.56 -1.32
N TYR A 64 -3.45 -9.26 -1.42
CA TYR A 64 -3.56 -8.28 -0.33
C TYR A 64 -4.47 -7.12 -0.73
N ARG A 65 -5.18 -6.54 0.24
CA ARG A 65 -6.05 -5.37 0.03
C ARG A 65 -6.05 -4.48 1.28
N ALA A 66 -6.18 -3.17 1.13
CA ALA A 66 -6.41 -2.28 2.27
C ALA A 66 -7.82 -2.49 2.83
N THR A 67 -7.92 -2.64 4.16
CA THR A 67 -9.21 -2.62 4.87
C THR A 67 -9.70 -1.18 5.02
N GLU A 68 -10.94 -1.00 5.45
CA GLU A 68 -11.45 0.34 5.78
C GLU A 68 -10.59 1.06 6.83
N ARG A 69 -10.09 0.31 7.83
CA ARG A 69 -9.15 0.83 8.83
C ARG A 69 -7.82 1.26 8.18
N GLY A 70 -7.33 0.49 7.21
CA GLY A 70 -6.17 0.86 6.40
C GLY A 70 -6.35 2.14 5.61
N ARG A 71 -7.53 2.34 5.02
CA ARG A 71 -7.85 3.59 4.30
C ARG A 71 -7.85 4.79 5.23
N LYS A 72 -8.47 4.68 6.41
CA LYS A 72 -8.44 5.74 7.44
C LYS A 72 -7.03 6.06 7.93
N LEU A 73 -6.14 5.06 8.00
CA LEU A 73 -4.72 5.28 8.32
C LEU A 73 -3.95 5.91 7.15
N LEU A 74 -4.35 5.68 5.90
CA LEU A 74 -3.75 6.34 4.72
C LEU A 74 -4.22 7.78 4.57
N GLU A 75 -5.50 8.03 4.89
CA GLU A 75 -5.91 9.32 5.41
C GLU A 75 -5.12 9.63 6.69
N ALA A 76 -5.21 10.71 7.45
CA ALA A 76 -4.28 10.96 8.59
C ALA A 76 -2.74 11.01 8.31
N LEU A 77 -2.13 10.22 7.42
CA LEU A 77 -0.70 10.30 7.06
C LEU A 77 -0.41 11.55 6.22
N PRO A 78 0.76 12.20 6.43
CA PRO A 78 1.09 13.45 5.76
C PRO A 78 1.55 13.26 4.31
N TRP A 79 2.00 12.05 3.92
CA TRP A 79 2.51 11.75 2.58
C TRP A 79 1.48 11.08 1.68
N ARG A 80 0.31 11.70 1.51
CA ARG A 80 -0.70 11.21 0.58
C ARG A 80 -0.23 11.45 -0.86
N LYS A 81 0.33 10.43 -1.52
CA LYS A 81 0.27 10.43 -2.98
C LYS A 81 -1.20 10.28 -3.36
N ARG A 82 -1.75 11.25 -4.10
CA ARG A 82 -3.02 11.05 -4.83
C ARG A 82 -2.76 9.90 -5.79
N CYS A 83 -3.12 8.66 -5.42
CA CYS A 83 -3.18 7.57 -6.38
C CYS A 83 -4.06 8.07 -7.52
N ARG A 84 -3.46 8.22 -8.71
CA ARG A 84 -4.24 8.49 -9.91
C ARG A 84 -5.21 7.33 -10.06
N GLN A 85 -6.48 7.65 -9.94
CA GLN A 85 -7.57 6.78 -10.36
C GLN A 85 -7.37 6.59 -11.86
N THR A 86 -6.68 5.52 -12.29
CA THR A 86 -6.80 5.10 -13.69
C THR A 86 -8.20 4.52 -13.81
N ARG A 87 -9.12 5.40 -14.24
CA ARG A 87 -10.47 5.04 -14.65
C ARG A 87 -10.31 4.11 -15.85
N LEU A 88 -10.61 2.83 -15.67
CA LEU A 88 -10.76 1.88 -16.79
C LEU A 88 -12.08 2.08 -17.55
N ASP A 89 -12.85 3.12 -17.21
CA ASP A 89 -14.10 3.48 -17.88
C ASP A 89 -13.88 4.14 -19.27
N GLU A 90 -12.63 4.42 -19.67
CA GLU A 90 -12.31 5.03 -20.99
C GLU A 90 -12.25 4.03 -22.17
N TYR A 91 -12.54 2.73 -21.95
CA TYR A 91 -12.38 1.70 -23.00
C TYR A 91 -13.66 0.95 -23.42
N ILE A 92 -14.87 1.46 -23.09
CA ILE A 92 -16.14 0.80 -23.49
C ILE A 92 -16.86 1.56 -24.63
N GLU A 93 -16.30 2.65 -25.16
CA GLU A 93 -16.80 3.26 -26.40
C GLU A 93 -15.75 3.13 -27.52
N SER A 94 -15.69 1.96 -28.15
CA SER A 94 -15.08 1.74 -29.47
C SER A 94 -15.75 0.57 -30.17
#